data_AF-A0A925YS83-F1
#
_entry.id   AF-A0A925YS83-F1
#
_cell.length_a   1.000
_cell.length_b   1.000
_cell.length_c   1.000
_cell.angle_alpha   90.00
_cell.angle_beta   90.00
_cell.angle_gamma   90.00
#
_symmetry.space_group_name_H-M   'P 1'
#
loop_
_entity.id
_entity.type
_entity.pdbx_description
1 polymer ?
#
loop_
_entity_poly.entity_id
_entity_poly.type
_entity_poly.pdbx_seq_one_letter_code
_entity_poly.pdbx_strand_id
1 'polypeptide(L)'
;MTSNPIKLAWVALLYVCLVALCSAQDNAKQVGLRFRTFGWQVAADGLLCEIGGKEVPLEVLEASRSRFYDYSGPLTIVVYRLVPGPEGKKVRQTVATADISAAGRWPLLVFMPDKEKGPEAIRIVPLADDLSAFPAPQFRFVNFTPVMLGLTLGKERVALAPRALHALDPALKSGEGTTTRYFVVSIASEEGPKMLYANNWVVRPTQRTLVFIFATDNALQVRRIVEDVNQFAPSTP
;
A
#
# COMPACT_ATOMS: atom_id res chain seq x y z
N MET A 1 34.10 28.41 -52.30
CA MET A 1 33.52 28.22 -50.95
C MET A 1 34.02 26.90 -50.39
N THR A 2 35.14 26.91 -49.69
CA THR A 2 35.77 25.71 -49.12
C THR A 2 35.21 25.48 -47.71
N SER A 3 34.36 24.45 -47.57
CA SER A 3 33.84 24.03 -46.26
C SER A 3 35.00 23.54 -45.40
N ASN A 4 35.07 24.07 -44.17
CA ASN A 4 36.17 23.79 -43.25
C ASN A 4 35.92 22.43 -42.58
N PRO A 5 36.71 21.38 -42.87
CA PRO A 5 36.41 20.00 -42.48
C PRO A 5 36.36 19.81 -40.96
N ILE A 6 37.04 20.68 -40.21
CA ILE A 6 37.06 20.67 -38.74
C ILE A 6 35.68 20.99 -38.16
N LYS A 7 34.88 21.88 -38.79
CA LYS A 7 33.54 22.22 -38.29
C LYS A 7 32.53 21.08 -38.47
N LEU A 8 32.68 20.26 -39.53
CA LEU A 8 31.82 19.10 -39.75
C LEU A 8 32.04 18.01 -38.69
N ALA A 9 33.30 17.81 -38.29
CA ALA A 9 33.66 16.81 -37.27
C ALA A 9 33.06 17.14 -35.89
N TRP A 10 33.06 18.41 -35.49
CA TRP A 10 32.47 18.84 -34.21
C TRP A 10 30.94 18.73 -34.17
N VAL A 11 30.25 19.02 -35.28
CA VAL A 11 28.79 18.86 -35.38
C VAL A 11 28.39 17.39 -35.34
N ALA A 12 29.13 16.51 -36.02
CA ALA A 12 28.90 15.07 -35.97
C ALA A 12 29.13 14.51 -34.56
N LEU A 13 30.17 14.96 -33.85
CA LEU A 13 30.47 14.51 -32.48
C LEU A 13 29.37 14.95 -31.48
N LEU A 14 28.87 16.19 -31.60
CA LEU A 14 27.75 16.68 -30.81
C LEU A 14 26.46 15.90 -31.07
N TYR A 15 26.20 15.52 -32.33
CA TYR A 15 25.03 14.74 -32.70
C TYR A 15 25.11 13.30 -32.16
N VAL A 16 26.28 12.67 -32.21
CA VAL A 16 26.50 11.32 -31.65
C VAL A 16 26.35 11.31 -30.12
N CYS A 17 26.86 12.33 -29.43
CA CYS A 17 26.65 12.47 -27.98
C CYS A 17 25.17 12.68 -27.63
N LEU A 18 24.43 13.49 -28.40
CA LEU A 18 23.00 13.72 -28.15
C LEU A 18 22.16 12.44 -28.33
N VAL A 19 22.45 11.62 -29.35
CA VAL A 19 21.77 10.35 -29.59
C VAL A 19 22.09 9.30 -28.52
N ALA A 20 23.34 9.27 -28.01
CA ALA A 20 23.73 8.39 -26.92
C ALA A 20 23.06 8.76 -25.59
N LEU A 21 22.88 10.05 -25.31
CA LEU A 21 22.16 10.55 -24.12
C LEU A 21 20.64 10.27 -24.20
N CYS A 22 20.03 10.24 -25.39
CA CYS A 22 18.62 9.84 -25.54
C CYS A 22 18.41 8.33 -25.39
N SER A 23 19.42 7.51 -25.67
CA SER A 23 19.31 6.04 -25.59
C SER A 23 19.56 5.49 -24.18
N ALA A 24 19.96 6.36 -23.24
CA ALA A 24 20.12 6.04 -21.82
C ALA A 24 18.86 6.31 -20.99
N GLN A 25 17.69 6.52 -21.62
CA GLN A 25 16.41 6.53 -20.92
C GLN A 25 16.13 5.14 -20.33
N ASP A 26 16.54 4.99 -19.07
CA ASP A 26 16.00 4.11 -18.05
C ASP A 26 15.29 2.85 -18.57
N ASN A 27 16.07 1.78 -18.75
CA ASN A 27 15.54 0.43 -18.51
C ASN A 27 15.24 0.30 -17.01
N ALA A 28 14.27 1.07 -16.51
CA ALA A 28 13.74 0.92 -15.18
C ALA A 28 13.30 -0.54 -15.05
N LYS A 29 13.87 -1.25 -14.08
CA LYS A 29 13.63 -2.67 -13.86
C LYS A 29 12.12 -2.91 -13.77
N GLN A 30 11.55 -3.49 -14.81
CA GLN A 30 10.14 -3.84 -14.83
C GLN A 30 9.92 -5.07 -13.96
N VAL A 31 8.80 -5.07 -13.23
CA VAL A 31 8.37 -6.20 -12.40
C VAL A 31 6.96 -6.63 -12.77
N GLY A 32 6.74 -7.94 -12.72
CA GLY A 32 5.41 -8.54 -12.80
C GLY A 32 4.94 -8.94 -11.40
N LEU A 33 3.82 -8.41 -10.95
CA LEU A 33 3.22 -8.71 -9.64
C LEU A 33 1.72 -8.45 -9.64
N ARG A 34 1.05 -8.64 -8.51
CA ARG A 34 -0.36 -8.26 -8.35
C ARG A 34 -0.47 -7.34 -7.15
N PHE A 35 -1.25 -6.28 -7.20
CA PHE A 35 -1.48 -5.47 -5.99
C PHE A 35 -2.97 -5.27 -5.73
N ARG A 36 -3.27 -4.86 -4.50
CA ARG A 36 -4.60 -4.37 -4.09
C ARG A 36 -4.46 -3.00 -3.49
N THR A 37 -5.58 -2.31 -3.34
CA THR A 37 -5.64 -0.99 -2.71
C THR A 37 -6.56 -1.04 -1.50
N PHE A 38 -6.33 -0.09 -0.59
CA PHE A 38 -7.21 0.19 0.55
C PHE A 38 -7.16 1.68 0.84
N GLY A 39 -8.31 2.29 1.10
CA GLY A 39 -8.45 3.72 1.39
C GLY A 39 -8.65 3.99 2.88
N TRP A 40 -8.15 5.13 3.35
CA TRP A 40 -8.49 5.65 4.65
C TRP A 40 -8.76 7.15 4.57
N GLN A 41 -10.00 7.57 4.82
CA GLN A 41 -10.40 8.98 4.83
C GLN A 41 -9.93 9.74 3.58
N VAL A 42 -10.03 9.08 2.42
CA VAL A 42 -9.49 9.59 1.16
C VAL A 42 -10.56 9.55 0.09
N ALA A 43 -10.82 10.71 -0.52
CA ALA A 43 -11.66 10.80 -1.71
C ALA A 43 -10.88 10.25 -2.91
N ALA A 44 -11.09 8.99 -3.22
CA ALA A 44 -10.31 8.27 -4.21
C ALA A 44 -10.88 8.30 -5.64
N ASP A 45 -11.74 9.27 -5.93
CA ASP A 45 -12.37 9.37 -7.24
C ASP A 45 -11.35 9.73 -8.32
N GLY A 46 -11.52 9.10 -9.49
CA GLY A 46 -10.74 9.39 -10.69
C GLY A 46 -9.25 9.04 -10.62
N LEU A 47 -8.83 8.21 -9.65
CA LEU A 47 -7.44 7.77 -9.56
C LEU A 47 -7.13 6.74 -10.66
N LEU A 48 -6.02 6.96 -11.36
CA LEU A 48 -5.53 6.11 -12.43
C LEU A 48 -4.08 5.70 -12.15
N CYS A 49 -3.69 4.57 -12.71
CA CYS A 49 -2.31 4.10 -12.75
C CYS A 49 -2.00 3.53 -14.13
N GLU A 50 -0.74 3.63 -14.56
CA GLU A 50 -0.28 2.97 -15.77
C GLU A 50 0.16 1.54 -15.47
N ILE A 51 -0.42 0.58 -16.18
CA ILE A 51 -0.13 -0.85 -16.05
C ILE A 51 0.09 -1.43 -17.45
N GLY A 52 1.30 -1.90 -17.73
CA GLY A 52 1.67 -2.46 -19.04
C GLY A 52 1.43 -1.47 -20.19
N GLY A 53 1.65 -0.17 -19.95
CA GLY A 53 1.42 0.91 -20.92
C GLY A 53 -0.06 1.30 -21.11
N LYS A 54 -0.98 0.78 -20.29
CA LYS A 54 -2.41 1.14 -20.34
C LYS A 54 -2.82 1.90 -19.10
N GLU A 55 -3.72 2.87 -19.26
CA GLU A 55 -4.33 3.57 -18.13
C GLU A 55 -5.40 2.68 -17.50
N VAL A 56 -5.26 2.40 -16.21
CA VAL A 56 -6.17 1.55 -15.45
C VAL A 56 -6.77 2.35 -14.30
N PRO A 57 -8.11 2.45 -14.19
CA PRO A 57 -8.75 3.08 -13.06
C PRO A 57 -8.54 2.25 -11.79
N LEU A 58 -8.12 2.92 -10.72
CA LEU A 58 -7.96 2.32 -9.41
C LEU A 58 -9.24 2.52 -8.61
N GLU A 59 -9.77 1.42 -8.08
CA GLU A 59 -10.79 1.40 -7.07
C GLU A 59 -10.06 1.46 -5.73
N VAL A 60 -10.45 2.34 -4.81
CA VAL A 60 -9.84 2.44 -3.48
C VAL A 60 -10.99 2.54 -2.49
N LEU A 61 -11.17 1.48 -1.70
CA LEU A 61 -12.32 1.31 -0.81
C LEU A 61 -11.89 1.52 0.64
N GLU A 62 -12.74 2.17 1.44
CA GLU A 62 -12.44 2.44 2.86
C GLU A 62 -12.78 1.29 3.81
N ALA A 63 -13.62 0.35 3.36
CA ALA A 63 -14.14 -0.75 4.19
C ALA A 63 -13.53 -2.11 3.84
N SER A 64 -12.85 -2.23 2.70
CA SER A 64 -12.34 -3.49 2.19
C SER A 64 -11.13 -3.28 1.29
N ARG A 65 -10.39 -4.35 1.01
CA ARG A 65 -9.43 -4.35 -0.09
C ARG A 65 -10.19 -4.30 -1.41
N SER A 66 -9.63 -3.65 -2.42
CA SER A 66 -10.11 -3.79 -3.80
C SER A 66 -9.78 -5.16 -4.38
N ARG A 67 -10.23 -5.41 -5.60
CA ARG A 67 -9.78 -6.55 -6.42
C ARG A 67 -8.27 -6.48 -6.69
N PHE A 68 -7.70 -7.61 -7.12
CA PHE A 68 -6.32 -7.59 -7.61
C PHE A 68 -6.18 -6.85 -8.94
N TYR A 69 -5.07 -6.13 -9.06
CA TYR A 69 -4.56 -5.53 -10.27
C TYR A 69 -3.31 -6.30 -10.70
N ASP A 70 -3.33 -6.89 -11.88
CA ASP A 70 -2.16 -7.56 -12.46
C ASP A 70 -1.21 -6.50 -13.01
N TYR A 71 -0.14 -6.23 -12.28
CA TYR A 71 0.78 -5.14 -12.53
C TYR A 71 2.01 -5.60 -13.32
N SER A 72 2.30 -4.87 -14.40
CA SER A 72 3.56 -4.93 -15.11
C SER A 72 4.05 -3.51 -15.34
N GLY A 73 5.19 -3.16 -14.74
CA GLY A 73 5.71 -1.80 -14.78
C GLY A 73 6.90 -1.58 -13.85
N PRO A 74 7.32 -0.32 -13.65
CA PRO A 74 8.42 0.02 -12.75
C PRO A 74 8.17 -0.35 -11.28
N LEU A 75 9.22 -0.41 -10.47
CA LEU A 75 9.12 -0.58 -9.00
C LEU A 75 8.50 0.61 -8.27
N THR A 76 8.27 1.72 -8.96
CA THR A 76 7.54 2.87 -8.43
C THR A 76 6.21 2.97 -9.14
N ILE A 77 5.13 2.75 -8.40
CA ILE A 77 3.77 2.97 -8.87
C ILE A 77 3.49 4.47 -8.80
N VAL A 78 3.12 5.06 -9.94
CA VAL A 78 2.65 6.45 -10.02
C VAL A 78 1.14 6.43 -10.16
N VAL A 79 0.45 7.12 -9.25
CA VAL A 79 -1.00 7.33 -9.29
C VAL A 79 -1.27 8.77 -9.67
N TYR A 80 -2.17 8.98 -10.63
CA TYR A 80 -2.49 10.29 -11.17
C TYR A 80 -3.98 10.47 -11.42
N ARG A 81 -4.38 11.73 -11.64
CA ARG A 81 -5.70 12.13 -12.16
C ARG A 81 -5.54 12.73 -13.55
N LEU A 82 -6.58 12.65 -14.35
CA LEU A 82 -6.69 13.41 -15.59
C LEU A 82 -7.43 14.71 -15.31
N VAL A 83 -6.72 15.84 -15.41
CA VAL A 83 -7.31 17.17 -15.22
C VAL A 83 -7.38 17.93 -16.55
N PRO A 84 -8.32 18.88 -16.72
CA PRO A 84 -8.33 19.75 -17.90
C PRO A 84 -7.01 20.52 -18.00
N GLY A 85 -6.33 20.38 -19.12
CA GLY A 85 -5.14 21.15 -19.49
C GLY A 85 -5.46 22.26 -20.49
N PRO A 86 -4.41 22.91 -21.03
CA PRO A 86 -4.55 23.88 -22.10
C PRO A 86 -5.32 23.30 -23.28
N GLU A 87 -6.17 24.11 -23.91
CA GLU A 87 -6.97 23.73 -25.09
C GLU A 87 -7.96 22.56 -24.84
N GLY A 88 -8.31 22.30 -23.58
CA GLY A 88 -9.28 21.25 -23.22
C GLY A 88 -8.74 19.81 -23.30
N LYS A 89 -7.44 19.63 -23.58
CA LYS A 89 -6.79 18.31 -23.54
C LYS A 89 -6.61 17.88 -22.09
N LYS A 90 -6.92 16.62 -21.78
CA LYS A 90 -6.66 16.08 -20.44
C LYS A 90 -5.16 15.88 -20.24
N VAL A 91 -4.64 16.37 -19.12
CA VAL A 91 -3.23 16.21 -18.72
C VAL A 91 -3.15 15.36 -17.46
N ARG A 92 -2.07 14.56 -17.34
CA ARG A 92 -1.80 13.76 -16.16
C ARG A 92 -1.29 14.66 -15.03
N GLN A 93 -2.01 14.68 -13.92
CA GLN A 93 -1.56 15.30 -12.67
C GLN A 93 -1.23 14.18 -11.68
N THR A 94 0.05 14.01 -11.36
CA THR A 94 0.48 13.05 -10.34
C THR A 94 -0.14 13.40 -8.99
N VAL A 95 -0.79 12.41 -8.38
CA VAL A 95 -1.43 12.51 -7.07
C VAL A 95 -0.51 11.96 -5.99
N ALA A 96 0.09 10.79 -6.23
CA ALA A 96 0.97 10.12 -5.28
C ALA A 96 1.87 9.12 -5.99
N THR A 97 2.97 8.77 -5.34
CA THR A 97 3.87 7.69 -5.76
C THR A 97 4.07 6.68 -4.64
N ALA A 98 4.33 5.42 -4.99
CA ALA A 98 4.60 4.35 -4.04
C ALA A 98 5.77 3.49 -4.52
N ASP A 99 6.80 3.34 -3.70
CA ASP A 99 7.90 2.40 -3.94
C ASP A 99 7.52 1.01 -3.40
N ILE A 100 7.33 0.04 -4.29
CA ILE A 100 6.90 -1.31 -3.95
C ILE A 100 8.05 -2.32 -3.88
N SER A 101 9.31 -1.87 -3.95
CA SER A 101 10.50 -2.74 -3.97
C SER A 101 10.61 -3.68 -2.76
N ALA A 102 10.14 -3.23 -1.60
CA ALA A 102 10.15 -4.00 -0.36
C ALA A 102 8.79 -4.65 0.00
N ALA A 103 7.77 -4.51 -0.86
CA ALA A 103 6.39 -4.88 -0.51
C ALA A 103 5.97 -6.27 -1.02
N GLY A 104 6.93 -7.09 -1.47
CA GLY A 104 6.70 -8.47 -1.86
C GLY A 104 5.91 -8.62 -3.16
N ARG A 105 5.33 -9.81 -3.37
CA ARG A 105 4.63 -10.15 -4.63
C ARG A 105 3.20 -9.64 -4.67
N TRP A 106 2.53 -9.54 -3.52
CA TRP A 106 1.14 -9.08 -3.42
C TRP A 106 1.01 -7.88 -2.48
N PRO A 107 1.57 -6.71 -2.84
CA PRO A 107 1.45 -5.54 -1.98
C PRO A 107 0.01 -5.06 -1.86
N LEU A 108 -0.33 -4.58 -0.65
CA LEU A 108 -1.49 -3.75 -0.40
C LEU A 108 -1.04 -2.28 -0.37
N LEU A 109 -1.57 -1.48 -1.29
CA LEU A 109 -1.33 -0.05 -1.36
C LEU A 109 -2.36 0.67 -0.48
N VAL A 110 -1.92 1.22 0.65
CA VAL A 110 -2.77 1.95 1.59
C VAL A 110 -2.75 3.44 1.28
N PHE A 111 -3.87 3.98 0.81
CA PHE A 111 -4.06 5.39 0.48
C PHE A 111 -4.55 6.15 1.71
N MET A 112 -3.87 7.25 2.04
CA MET A 112 -4.20 8.08 3.20
C MET A 112 -3.96 9.55 2.87
N PRO A 113 -4.62 10.49 3.58
CA PRO A 113 -4.25 11.89 3.57
C PRO A 113 -2.78 12.10 3.93
N ASP A 114 -2.14 13.00 3.20
CA ASP A 114 -0.81 13.55 3.49
C ASP A 114 -0.98 14.99 4.01
N LYS A 115 -1.41 15.10 5.26
CA LYS A 115 -1.71 16.40 5.91
C LYS A 115 -0.48 17.34 5.93
N GLU A 116 0.74 16.80 5.82
CA GLU A 116 1.98 17.58 5.75
C GLU A 116 2.12 18.30 4.40
N LYS A 117 1.54 17.77 3.32
CA LYS A 117 1.60 18.35 1.96
C LYS A 117 0.36 19.13 1.55
N GLY A 118 -0.75 18.98 2.27
CA GLY A 118 -1.97 19.75 2.07
C GLY A 118 -3.25 18.96 2.33
N PRO A 119 -4.42 19.64 2.33
CA PRO A 119 -5.69 19.03 2.68
C PRO A 119 -6.17 17.96 1.69
N GLU A 120 -5.78 18.06 0.43
CA GLU A 120 -6.14 17.09 -0.63
C GLU A 120 -4.98 16.18 -1.02
N ALA A 121 -3.81 16.35 -0.39
CA ALA A 121 -2.64 15.55 -0.73
C ALA A 121 -2.84 14.11 -0.23
N ILE A 122 -2.38 13.15 -1.03
CA ILE A 122 -2.50 11.73 -0.75
C ILE A 122 -1.09 11.15 -0.63
N ARG A 123 -0.88 10.29 0.36
CA ARG A 123 0.28 9.41 0.45
C ARG A 123 -0.16 7.95 0.29
N ILE A 124 0.72 7.14 -0.27
CA ILE A 124 0.51 5.71 -0.44
C ILE A 124 1.56 4.98 0.39
N VAL A 125 1.13 4.07 1.26
CA VAL A 125 2.02 3.20 2.02
C VAL A 125 1.85 1.77 1.53
N PRO A 126 2.87 1.19 0.87
CA PRO A 126 2.82 -0.19 0.43
C PRO A 126 3.14 -1.14 1.59
N LEU A 127 2.33 -2.18 1.76
CA LEU A 127 2.49 -3.22 2.77
C LEU A 127 2.58 -4.59 2.10
N ALA A 128 3.47 -5.46 2.56
CA ALA A 128 3.57 -6.83 2.05
C ALA A 128 2.37 -7.69 2.47
N ASP A 129 1.38 -7.87 1.60
CA ASP A 129 0.09 -8.53 1.92
C ASP A 129 -0.03 -9.93 1.29
N ASP A 130 1.07 -10.51 0.82
CA ASP A 130 1.10 -11.89 0.33
C ASP A 130 0.99 -12.92 1.47
N LEU A 131 0.53 -14.14 1.14
CA LEU A 131 0.30 -15.18 2.14
C LEU A 131 1.58 -15.70 2.80
N SER A 132 2.74 -15.57 2.15
CA SER A 132 4.01 -15.99 2.75
C SER A 132 4.51 -14.98 3.79
N ALA A 133 4.27 -13.69 3.58
CA ALA A 133 4.59 -12.64 4.53
C ALA A 133 3.51 -12.49 5.61
N PHE A 134 2.24 -12.76 5.28
CA PHE A 134 1.08 -12.59 6.14
C PHE A 134 0.14 -13.81 6.10
N PRO A 135 0.54 -14.94 6.70
CA PRO A 135 -0.28 -16.16 6.72
C PRO A 135 -1.47 -16.05 7.67
N ALA A 136 -2.50 -16.89 7.48
CA ALA A 136 -3.50 -17.11 8.52
C ALA A 136 -2.95 -18.02 9.63
N PRO A 137 -3.42 -17.88 10.89
CA PRO A 137 -4.43 -16.95 11.37
C PRO A 137 -3.86 -15.64 11.94
N GLN A 138 -2.76 -15.14 11.36
CA GLN A 138 -2.01 -14.04 11.93
C GLN A 138 -2.83 -12.74 11.99
N PHE A 139 -2.60 -11.98 13.06
CA PHE A 139 -2.99 -10.59 13.17
C PHE A 139 -1.85 -9.70 12.76
N ARG A 140 -2.15 -8.64 12.03
CA ARG A 140 -1.19 -7.59 11.73
C ARG A 140 -1.76 -6.24 12.11
N PHE A 141 -1.08 -5.56 13.01
CA PHE A 141 -1.45 -4.25 13.49
C PHE A 141 -0.52 -3.22 12.86
N VAL A 142 -1.10 -2.15 12.33
CA VAL A 142 -0.37 -1.03 11.76
C VAL A 142 -0.77 0.22 12.52
N ASN A 143 0.19 0.80 13.23
CA ASN A 143 0.00 2.04 13.97
C ASN A 143 0.33 3.22 13.08
N PHE A 144 -0.69 3.90 12.55
CA PHE A 144 -0.51 5.14 11.81
C PHE A 144 -0.56 6.39 12.70
N THR A 145 -0.70 6.22 14.02
CA THR A 145 -0.64 7.33 14.97
C THR A 145 0.82 7.78 15.20
N PRO A 146 1.03 9.02 15.66
CA PRO A 146 2.36 9.51 16.01
C PRO A 146 2.84 9.06 17.40
N VAL A 147 2.04 8.28 18.15
CA VAL A 147 2.35 7.88 19.53
C VAL A 147 2.55 6.37 19.65
N MET A 148 3.31 5.97 20.67
CA MET A 148 3.45 4.56 21.06
C MET A 148 2.11 4.06 21.59
N LEU A 149 1.74 2.84 21.21
CA LEU A 149 0.51 2.20 21.68
C LEU A 149 0.83 0.90 22.38
N GLY A 150 0.18 0.64 23.51
CA GLY A 150 0.14 -0.69 24.13
C GLY A 150 -0.97 -1.52 23.49
N LEU A 151 -0.62 -2.65 22.88
CA LEU A 151 -1.56 -3.59 22.28
C LEU A 151 -1.64 -4.86 23.13
N THR A 152 -2.85 -5.35 23.37
CA THR A 152 -3.07 -6.69 23.94
C THR A 152 -3.93 -7.51 23.00
N LEU A 153 -3.54 -8.76 22.74
CA LEU A 153 -4.31 -9.78 22.02
C LEU A 153 -4.42 -11.02 22.91
N GLY A 154 -5.58 -11.22 23.55
CA GLY A 154 -5.73 -12.30 24.52
C GLY A 154 -4.82 -12.11 25.73
N LYS A 155 -3.79 -12.95 25.87
CA LYS A 155 -2.79 -12.86 26.95
C LYS A 155 -1.49 -12.18 26.52
N GLU A 156 -1.29 -11.99 25.22
CA GLU A 156 -0.08 -11.39 24.69
C GLU A 156 -0.20 -9.87 24.72
N ARG A 157 0.87 -9.19 25.17
CA ARG A 157 0.94 -7.73 25.21
C ARG A 157 2.23 -7.27 24.54
N VAL A 158 2.10 -6.30 23.64
CA VAL A 158 3.22 -5.73 22.89
C VAL A 158 3.13 -4.22 22.83
N ALA A 159 4.28 -3.55 22.75
CA ALA A 159 4.37 -2.14 22.42
C ALA A 159 4.42 -1.98 20.90
N LEU A 160 3.60 -1.09 20.36
CA LEU A 160 3.48 -0.82 18.94
C LEU A 160 3.92 0.62 18.66
N ALA A 161 5.15 0.76 18.16
CA ALA A 161 5.78 2.05 17.89
C ALA A 161 4.98 2.90 16.87
N PRO A 162 5.11 4.24 16.92
CA PRO A 162 4.55 5.12 15.91
C PRO A 162 4.95 4.68 14.50
N ARG A 163 4.00 4.71 13.56
CA ARG A 163 4.23 4.38 12.14
C ARG A 163 4.74 2.94 11.91
N ALA A 164 4.67 2.07 12.92
CA ALA A 164 5.18 0.70 12.85
C ALA A 164 4.09 -0.32 12.53
N LEU A 165 4.55 -1.47 12.07
CA LEU A 165 3.74 -2.66 11.83
C LEU A 165 4.24 -3.76 12.75
N HIS A 166 3.31 -4.47 13.38
CA HIS A 166 3.63 -5.63 14.20
C HIS A 166 2.66 -6.76 13.90
N ALA A 167 3.16 -8.00 13.90
CA ALA A 167 2.36 -9.18 13.61
C ALA A 167 2.33 -10.09 14.83
N LEU A 168 1.14 -10.58 15.17
CA LEU A 168 0.89 -11.47 16.32
C LEU A 168 0.22 -12.74 15.84
N ASP A 169 0.68 -13.88 16.36
CA ASP A 169 0.02 -15.17 16.16
C ASP A 169 -0.94 -15.43 17.34
N PRO A 170 -2.26 -15.56 17.11
CA PRO A 170 -3.21 -15.87 18.17
C PRO A 170 -3.03 -17.29 18.78
N ALA A 171 -2.03 -18.07 18.32
CA ALA A 171 -1.72 -19.42 18.77
C ALA A 171 -2.93 -20.36 18.67
N LEU A 172 -3.67 -20.25 17.57
CA LEU A 172 -4.74 -21.19 17.24
C LEU A 172 -4.10 -22.50 16.75
N LYS A 173 -4.01 -23.50 17.63
CA LYS A 173 -3.50 -24.83 17.26
C LYS A 173 -4.35 -25.41 16.12
N SER A 174 -3.71 -25.71 14.99
CA SER A 174 -4.32 -26.47 13.90
C SER A 174 -4.59 -27.90 14.37
N GLY A 175 -5.86 -28.34 14.37
CA GLY A 175 -6.24 -29.73 14.68
C GLY A 175 -7.35 -29.90 15.72
N GLU A 176 -7.57 -28.92 16.59
CA GLU A 176 -8.71 -28.93 17.53
C GLU A 176 -9.89 -28.15 16.93
N GLY A 177 -10.52 -28.74 15.92
CA GLY A 177 -11.77 -28.26 15.34
C GLY A 177 -11.69 -26.89 14.65
N THR A 178 -12.76 -26.54 13.95
CA THR A 178 -13.07 -25.22 13.35
C THR A 178 -13.34 -24.16 14.44
N THR A 179 -12.62 -24.22 15.56
CA THR A 179 -13.01 -23.58 16.80
C THR A 179 -12.74 -22.09 16.71
N THR A 180 -13.80 -21.38 16.34
CA THR A 180 -13.91 -19.93 16.47
C THR A 180 -13.54 -19.54 17.90
N ARG A 181 -12.55 -18.66 18.06
CA ARG A 181 -12.17 -18.11 19.37
C ARG A 181 -12.47 -16.62 19.45
N TYR A 182 -12.75 -16.16 20.66
CA TYR A 182 -12.92 -14.75 20.97
C TYR A 182 -11.63 -14.23 21.61
N PHE A 183 -11.09 -13.15 21.05
CA PHE A 183 -9.95 -12.45 21.63
C PHE A 183 -10.38 -11.05 22.08
N VAL A 184 -10.08 -10.71 23.33
CA VAL A 184 -10.10 -9.32 23.78
C VAL A 184 -8.92 -8.62 23.13
N VAL A 185 -9.21 -7.56 22.39
CA VAL A 185 -8.18 -6.66 21.86
C VAL A 185 -8.32 -5.32 22.53
N SER A 186 -7.25 -4.88 23.20
CA SER A 186 -7.19 -3.58 23.85
C SER A 186 -6.03 -2.75 23.32
N ILE A 187 -6.26 -1.45 23.18
CA ILE A 187 -5.24 -0.46 22.83
C ILE A 187 -5.22 0.61 23.91
N ALA A 188 -4.03 0.93 24.45
CA ALA A 188 -3.84 1.96 25.47
C ALA A 188 -2.72 2.93 25.06
N SER A 189 -2.77 4.15 25.59
CA SER A 189 -1.65 5.09 25.54
C SER A 189 -0.52 4.63 26.46
N GLU A 190 0.73 5.00 26.14
CA GLU A 190 1.88 4.80 27.04
C GLU A 190 1.89 5.83 28.20
N GLU A 191 1.32 7.02 28.00
CA GLU A 191 1.28 8.13 28.97
C GLU A 191 0.40 7.85 30.22
N GLY A 192 -0.21 6.66 30.28
CA GLY A 192 -1.02 6.20 31.40
C GLY A 192 -2.04 5.15 30.94
N PRO A 193 -2.65 4.37 31.85
CA PRO A 193 -3.54 3.24 31.53
C PRO A 193 -4.92 3.69 31.02
N LYS A 194 -4.99 4.66 30.11
CA LYS A 194 -6.22 5.04 29.42
C LYS A 194 -6.46 4.04 28.29
N MET A 195 -7.44 3.17 28.51
CA MET A 195 -7.99 2.31 27.47
C MET A 195 -8.57 3.18 26.35
N LEU A 196 -8.02 3.07 25.14
CA LEU A 196 -8.47 3.82 23.96
C LEU A 196 -9.46 3.00 23.12
N TYR A 197 -9.31 1.68 23.14
CA TYR A 197 -10.18 0.75 22.41
C TYR A 197 -10.21 -0.60 23.14
N ALA A 198 -11.38 -1.24 23.17
CA ALA A 198 -11.54 -2.62 23.62
C ALA A 198 -12.66 -3.31 22.83
N ASN A 199 -12.41 -4.51 22.30
CA ASN A 199 -13.43 -5.29 21.61
C ASN A 199 -13.15 -6.81 21.68
N ASN A 200 -14.20 -7.62 21.52
CA ASN A 200 -14.12 -9.07 21.42
C ASN A 200 -14.20 -9.49 19.95
N TRP A 201 -13.12 -10.05 19.43
CA TRP A 201 -13.03 -10.45 18.03
C TRP A 201 -13.12 -11.96 17.87
N VAL A 202 -14.04 -12.39 17.01
CA VAL A 202 -14.11 -13.75 16.48
C VAL A 202 -12.93 -13.99 15.54
N VAL A 203 -12.17 -15.07 15.76
CA VAL A 203 -11.00 -15.47 14.99
C VAL A 203 -11.14 -16.91 14.56
N ARG A 204 -10.84 -17.18 13.28
CA ARG A 204 -10.84 -18.51 12.69
C ARG A 204 -9.45 -18.88 12.18
N PRO A 205 -9.06 -20.17 12.18
CA PRO A 205 -7.76 -20.61 11.69
C PRO A 205 -7.45 -20.23 10.24
N THR A 206 -8.47 -20.08 9.40
CA THR A 206 -8.34 -19.73 7.98
C THR A 206 -8.33 -18.22 7.73
N GLN A 207 -8.46 -17.41 8.78
CA GLN A 207 -8.59 -15.97 8.65
C GLN A 207 -7.34 -15.24 9.09
N ARG A 208 -6.80 -14.39 8.22
CA ARG A 208 -5.82 -13.37 8.61
C ARG A 208 -6.52 -12.04 8.86
N THR A 209 -6.07 -11.30 9.86
CA THR A 209 -6.72 -10.06 10.28
C THR A 209 -5.75 -8.87 10.23
N LEU A 210 -6.00 -7.93 9.33
CA LEU A 210 -5.26 -6.66 9.27
C LEU A 210 -6.02 -5.60 10.08
N VAL A 211 -5.30 -4.90 10.94
CA VAL A 211 -5.84 -3.89 11.83
C VAL A 211 -5.08 -2.60 11.63
N PHE A 212 -5.77 -1.59 11.14
CA PHE A 212 -5.23 -0.24 11.03
C PHE A 212 -5.68 0.60 12.21
N ILE A 213 -4.74 1.32 12.81
CA ILE A 213 -4.98 2.17 13.97
C ILE A 213 -4.60 3.60 13.61
N PHE A 214 -5.56 4.51 13.71
CA PHE A 214 -5.42 5.92 13.36
C PHE A 214 -5.81 6.82 14.52
N ALA A 215 -5.22 8.01 14.55
CA ALA A 215 -5.64 9.07 15.44
C ALA A 215 -6.49 10.07 14.63
N THR A 216 -7.66 10.40 15.14
CA THR A 216 -8.41 11.59 14.73
C THR A 216 -8.35 12.62 15.84
N ASP A 217 -8.81 13.83 15.55
CA ASP A 217 -8.75 14.96 16.50
C ASP A 217 -9.48 14.64 17.83
N ASN A 218 -10.43 13.69 17.82
CA ASN A 218 -11.27 13.37 18.97
C ASN A 218 -11.11 11.94 19.51
N ALA A 219 -10.54 11.00 18.76
CA ALA A 219 -10.47 9.59 19.18
C ALA A 219 -9.44 8.76 18.41
N LEU A 220 -9.10 7.60 18.97
CA LEU A 220 -8.48 6.51 18.23
C LEU A 220 -9.53 5.84 17.35
N GLN A 221 -9.25 5.67 16.06
CA GLN A 221 -10.07 4.85 15.17
C GLN A 221 -9.35 3.55 14.82
N VAL A 222 -10.07 2.45 14.92
CA VAL A 222 -9.56 1.10 14.63
C VAL A 222 -10.37 0.51 13.49
N ARG A 223 -9.69 0.20 12.38
CA ARG A 223 -10.29 -0.51 11.25
C ARG A 223 -9.76 -1.93 11.20
N ARG A 224 -10.67 -2.89 11.26
CA ARG A 224 -10.36 -4.31 11.13
C ARG A 224 -10.79 -4.82 9.76
N ILE A 225 -9.89 -5.48 9.05
CA ILE A 225 -10.16 -6.18 7.80
C ILE A 225 -9.81 -7.65 8.00
N VAL A 226 -10.80 -8.50 7.79
CA VAL A 226 -10.64 -9.96 7.92
C VAL A 226 -10.69 -10.56 6.52
N GLU A 227 -9.80 -11.50 6.26
CA GLU A 227 -9.75 -12.19 4.98
C GLU A 227 -9.59 -13.68 5.21
N ASP A 228 -10.44 -14.47 4.56
CA ASP A 228 -10.37 -15.92 4.59
C ASP A 228 -9.45 -16.41 3.46
N VAL A 229 -8.35 -17.10 3.83
CA VAL A 229 -7.33 -17.51 2.86
C VAL A 229 -7.82 -18.59 1.90
N ASN A 230 -8.92 -19.28 2.22
CA ASN A 230 -9.54 -20.25 1.32
C ASN A 230 -10.09 -19.59 0.04
N GLN A 231 -10.31 -18.27 0.05
CA GLN A 231 -10.74 -17.51 -1.14
C GLN A 231 -9.63 -17.42 -2.21
N PHE A 232 -8.38 -17.74 -1.87
CA PHE A 232 -7.25 -17.74 -2.80
C PHE A 232 -6.98 -19.12 -3.42
N ALA A 233 -7.63 -20.18 -2.92
CA ALA A 233 -7.51 -21.48 -3.54
C ALA A 233 -8.13 -21.42 -4.95
N PRO A 234 -7.50 -22.01 -5.98
CA PRO A 234 -8.18 -22.19 -7.26
C PRO A 234 -9.47 -22.97 -6.98
N SER A 235 -10.60 -22.47 -7.48
CA SER A 235 -11.85 -23.23 -7.43
C SER A 235 -11.59 -24.58 -8.09
N THR A 236 -11.57 -25.65 -7.30
CA THR A 236 -11.47 -27.00 -7.84
C THR A 236 -12.66 -27.19 -8.79
N PRO A 237 -12.44 -27.48 -10.08
CA PRO A 237 -13.52 -27.76 -11.02
C PRO A 237 -14.28 -29.03 -10.66
#